data_AF-F4QGQ5-F1
#
_entry.id   AF-F4QGQ5-F1
#
_cell.length_a   1.000
_cell.length_b   1.000
_cell.length_c   1.000
_cell.angle_alpha   90.00
_cell.angle_beta   90.00
_cell.angle_gamma   90.00
#
_symmetry.space_group_name_H-M   'P 1'
#
loop_
_entity.id
_entity.type
_entity.pdbx_description
1 polymer ?
#
loop_
_entity_poly.entity_id
_entity_poly.type
_entity_poly.pdbx_seq_one_letter_code
_entity_poly.pdbx_strand_id
1 'polypeptide(L)'
;MVTGAPLHFRNPERTWLILSAVAALCLHGAQWFLTSSLMGNEDALGETQRQMVLAAFWVVATLVLWKISFPPSRLHALLMALCGALFITMAGNVAALVNYMIKGVTLTQELVSAFALYRGVKGLGELVLSIPTAVLLQGLALSRKSA
;
A
#
# COMPACT_ATOMS: atom_id res chain seq x y z
N MET A 1 32.69 -2.41 2.22
CA MET A 1 31.27 -2.33 1.85
C MET A 1 31.00 -3.38 0.79
N VAL A 2 30.15 -4.38 1.06
CA VAL A 2 29.70 -5.30 0.01
C VAL A 2 28.68 -4.53 -0.83
N THR A 3 29.12 -3.96 -1.95
CA THR A 3 28.22 -3.42 -2.96
C THR A 3 27.44 -4.58 -3.57
N GLY A 4 26.27 -4.88 -3.02
CA GLY A 4 25.36 -5.86 -3.61
C GLY A 4 24.96 -5.41 -5.01
N ALA A 5 25.02 -6.31 -5.98
CA ALA A 5 24.57 -6.02 -7.34
C ALA A 5 23.10 -5.54 -7.33
N PRO A 6 22.75 -4.54 -8.16
CA PRO A 6 21.39 -4.00 -8.21
C PRO A 6 20.37 -5.07 -8.58
N LEU A 7 19.15 -4.93 -8.08
CA LEU A 7 18.04 -5.80 -8.46
C LEU A 7 17.55 -5.48 -9.87
N HIS A 8 17.07 -6.50 -10.57
CA HIS A 8 16.45 -6.37 -11.90
C HIS A 8 15.09 -7.06 -11.90
N PHE A 9 14.19 -6.64 -12.80
CA PHE A 9 12.93 -7.35 -12.99
C PHE A 9 13.17 -8.76 -13.55
N ARG A 10 12.45 -9.76 -13.02
CA ARG A 10 12.42 -11.10 -13.61
C ARG A 10 11.70 -11.03 -14.95
N ASN A 11 12.36 -11.47 -16.04
CA ASN A 11 11.90 -11.48 -17.44
C ASN A 11 11.27 -10.15 -17.93
N PRO A 12 11.52 -9.69 -19.17
CA PRO A 12 10.85 -8.48 -19.65
C PRO A 12 9.34 -8.79 -19.84
N GLU A 13 8.35 -7.95 -19.49
CA GLU A 13 8.39 -6.60 -18.93
C GLU A 13 7.10 -6.20 -18.17
N ARG A 14 6.04 -7.03 -18.14
CA ARG A 14 4.73 -6.66 -17.54
C ARG A 14 4.06 -7.79 -16.77
N THR A 15 4.19 -9.04 -17.21
CA THR A 15 3.46 -10.17 -16.60
C THR A 15 3.77 -10.31 -15.11
N TRP A 16 5.04 -10.27 -14.72
CA TRP A 16 5.43 -10.37 -13.31
C TRP A 16 4.99 -9.17 -12.48
N LEU A 17 4.97 -7.96 -13.07
CA LEU A 17 4.43 -6.76 -12.42
C LEU A 17 2.93 -6.90 -12.17
N ILE A 18 2.18 -7.38 -13.16
CA ILE A 18 0.73 -7.59 -13.05
C ILE A 18 0.45 -8.68 -12.02
N LEU A 19 1.12 -9.82 -12.10
CA LEU A 19 0.91 -10.93 -11.15
C LEU A 19 1.27 -10.53 -9.72
N SER A 20 2.35 -9.79 -9.53
CA SER A 20 2.76 -9.32 -8.20
C SER A 20 1.80 -8.26 -7.65
N ALA A 21 1.32 -7.32 -8.48
CA ALA A 21 0.29 -6.37 -8.10
C ALA A 21 -1.03 -7.06 -7.74
N VAL A 22 -1.48 -8.04 -8.55
CA VAL A 22 -2.71 -8.81 -8.28
C VAL A 22 -2.57 -9.62 -6.99
N ALA A 23 -1.45 -10.31 -6.78
CA ALA A 23 -1.20 -11.07 -5.55
C ALA A 23 -1.23 -10.17 -4.31
N ALA A 24 -0.60 -9.00 -4.38
CA ALA A 24 -0.67 -7.99 -3.33
C ALA A 24 -2.12 -7.55 -3.06
N LEU A 25 -2.88 -7.22 -4.11
CA LEU A 25 -4.27 -6.78 -3.97
C LEU A 25 -5.18 -7.87 -3.37
N CYS A 26 -4.98 -9.13 -3.73
CA CYS A 26 -5.71 -10.23 -3.11
C CYS A 26 -5.42 -10.34 -1.61
N LEU A 27 -4.17 -10.14 -1.16
CA LEU A 27 -3.83 -10.12 0.25
C LEU A 27 -4.54 -8.99 1.00
N HIS A 28 -4.54 -7.78 0.43
CA HIS A 28 -5.24 -6.62 0.98
C HIS A 28 -6.75 -6.84 1.04
N GLY A 29 -7.35 -7.32 -0.06
CA GLY A 29 -8.76 -7.63 -0.14
C GLY A 29 -9.19 -8.66 0.89
N ALA A 30 -8.45 -9.77 1.01
CA ALA A 30 -8.74 -10.80 2.00
C ALA A 30 -8.63 -10.27 3.44
N GLN A 31 -7.58 -9.53 3.77
CA GLN A 31 -7.38 -8.99 5.12
C GLN A 31 -8.46 -7.97 5.49
N TRP A 32 -8.76 -7.02 4.60
CA TRP A 32 -9.73 -5.96 4.89
C TRP A 32 -11.16 -6.46 4.88
N PHE A 33 -11.47 -7.45 4.05
CA PHE A 33 -12.76 -8.14 4.09
C PHE A 33 -12.93 -8.86 5.42
N LEU A 34 -11.98 -9.71 5.79
CA LEU A 34 -12.02 -10.44 7.06
C LEU A 34 -12.14 -9.46 8.25
N THR A 35 -11.32 -8.41 8.26
CA THR A 35 -11.33 -7.40 9.32
C THR A 35 -12.69 -6.69 9.39
N SER A 36 -13.23 -6.22 8.25
CA SER A 36 -14.50 -5.51 8.21
C SER A 36 -15.67 -6.39 8.61
N SER A 37 -15.67 -7.66 8.18
CA SER A 37 -16.69 -8.64 8.57
C SER A 37 -16.65 -8.95 10.07
N LEU A 38 -15.45 -9.15 10.65
CA LEU A 38 -15.28 -9.38 12.08
C LEU A 38 -15.68 -8.18 12.94
N MET A 39 -15.55 -6.96 12.41
CA MET A 39 -16.00 -5.73 13.06
C MET A 39 -17.51 -5.47 12.90
N GLY A 40 -18.25 -6.33 12.19
CA GLY A 40 -19.69 -6.16 11.99
C GLY A 40 -20.05 -4.97 11.08
N ASN A 41 -19.14 -4.56 10.19
CA ASN A 41 -19.42 -3.46 9.26
C ASN A 41 -20.47 -3.90 8.21
N GLU A 42 -21.61 -3.21 8.18
CA GLU A 42 -22.70 -3.48 7.22
C GLU A 42 -22.26 -3.33 5.75
N ASP A 43 -21.28 -2.46 5.48
CA ASP A 43 -20.65 -2.26 4.16
C ASP A 43 -19.23 -2.85 4.12
N ALA A 44 -19.07 -4.10 4.56
CA ALA A 44 -17.76 -4.77 4.55
C ALA A 44 -17.16 -4.87 3.13
N LEU A 45 -17.98 -5.11 2.11
CA LEU A 45 -17.55 -5.18 0.71
C LEU A 45 -17.10 -3.81 0.18
N GLY A 46 -17.90 -2.76 0.37
CA GLY A 46 -17.53 -1.42 -0.07
C GLY A 46 -16.29 -0.91 0.66
N GLU A 47 -16.12 -1.25 1.93
CA GLU A 47 -14.92 -0.93 2.67
C GLU A 47 -13.68 -1.67 2.13
N THR A 48 -13.81 -2.96 1.88
CA THR A 48 -12.75 -3.77 1.26
C THR A 48 -12.33 -3.17 -0.07
N GLN A 49 -13.29 -2.81 -0.93
CA GLN A 49 -13.02 -2.19 -2.21
C GLN A 49 -12.25 -0.87 -2.05
N ARG A 50 -12.65 -0.01 -1.11
CA ARG A 50 -11.95 1.26 -0.82
C ARG A 50 -10.49 1.02 -0.43
N GLN A 51 -10.23 0.05 0.44
CA GLN A 51 -8.86 -0.28 0.86
C GLN A 51 -8.05 -0.93 -0.27
N MET A 52 -8.65 -1.81 -1.07
CA MET A 52 -8.00 -2.37 -2.26
C MET A 52 -7.61 -1.30 -3.29
N VAL A 53 -8.45 -0.27 -3.50
CA VAL A 53 -8.12 0.85 -4.39
C VAL A 53 -6.95 1.66 -3.84
N LEU A 54 -6.95 1.93 -2.53
CA LEU A 54 -5.82 2.61 -1.87
C LEU A 54 -4.53 1.80 -2.02
N ALA A 55 -4.62 0.49 -1.78
CA ALA A 55 -3.51 -0.45 -1.96
C ALA A 55 -3.01 -0.50 -3.39
N ALA A 56 -3.91 -0.54 -4.38
CA ALA A 56 -3.56 -0.55 -5.79
C ALA A 56 -2.75 0.68 -6.16
N PHE A 57 -3.15 1.86 -5.67
CA PHE A 57 -2.48 3.10 -5.96
C PHE A 57 -1.02 3.07 -5.51
N TRP A 58 -0.75 2.66 -4.27
CA TRP A 58 0.62 2.64 -3.75
C TRP A 58 1.46 1.47 -4.25
N VAL A 59 0.85 0.31 -4.52
CA VAL A 59 1.53 -0.83 -5.14
C VAL A 59 1.99 -0.47 -6.56
N VAL A 60 1.11 0.11 -7.38
CA VAL A 60 1.46 0.56 -8.73
C VAL A 60 2.54 1.63 -8.69
N ALA A 61 2.40 2.63 -7.81
CA ALA A 61 3.43 3.66 -7.65
C ALA A 61 4.79 3.06 -7.26
N THR A 62 4.81 2.09 -6.35
CA THR A 62 6.03 1.37 -5.94
C THR A 62 6.69 0.64 -7.11
N LEU A 63 5.89 -0.10 -7.89
CA LEU A 63 6.39 -0.84 -9.06
C LEU A 63 6.94 0.09 -10.14
N VAL A 64 6.28 1.23 -10.39
CA VAL A 64 6.75 2.27 -11.30
C VAL A 64 8.07 2.87 -10.80
N LEU A 65 8.16 3.20 -9.51
CA LEU A 65 9.39 3.74 -8.92
C LEU A 65 10.55 2.76 -9.02
N TRP A 66 10.34 1.48 -8.76
CA TRP A 66 11.36 0.44 -8.95
C TRP A 66 11.81 0.31 -10.41
N LYS A 67 10.93 0.62 -11.37
CA LYS A 67 11.27 0.63 -12.81
C LYS A 67 12.06 1.84 -13.24
N ILE A 68 11.78 3.00 -12.65
CA ILE A 68 12.55 4.22 -12.90
C ILE A 68 13.93 4.13 -12.23
N SER A 69 13.96 3.68 -10.98
CA SER A 69 15.18 3.57 -10.18
C SER A 69 15.21 2.21 -9.49
N PHE A 70 16.03 1.31 -10.04
CA PHE A 70 16.16 -0.04 -9.49
C PHE A 70 16.69 -0.02 -8.05
N PRO A 71 16.02 -0.68 -7.10
CA PRO A 71 16.50 -0.74 -5.74
C PRO A 71 17.82 -1.53 -5.68
N PRO A 72 18.88 -1.00 -5.05
CA PRO A 72 20.19 -1.67 -4.97
C PRO A 72 20.15 -2.91 -4.06
N SER A 73 19.17 -3.00 -3.16
CA SER A 73 18.97 -4.16 -2.29
C SER A 73 17.50 -4.37 -1.95
N ARG A 74 17.19 -5.56 -1.41
CA ARG A 74 15.84 -5.90 -0.91
C ARG A 74 15.35 -4.96 0.18
N LEU A 75 16.26 -4.49 1.04
CA LEU A 75 15.94 -3.51 2.07
C LEU A 75 15.52 -2.17 1.46
N HIS A 76 16.22 -1.68 0.43
CA HIS A 76 15.84 -0.45 -0.27
C HIS A 76 14.48 -0.60 -0.97
N ALA A 77 14.23 -1.76 -1.60
CA ALA A 77 12.94 -2.05 -2.21
C ALA A 77 11.81 -1.99 -1.17
N LEU A 78 12.00 -2.66 -0.02
CA LEU A 78 11.05 -2.64 1.10
C LEU A 78 10.79 -1.22 1.62
N LEU A 79 11.85 -0.44 1.85
CA LEU A 79 11.73 0.94 2.34
C LEU A 79 10.97 1.83 1.35
N MET A 80 11.22 1.70 0.05
CA MET A 80 10.48 2.42 -0.98
C MET A 80 8.97 2.08 -0.95
N ALA A 81 8.63 0.80 -0.78
CA ALA A 81 7.24 0.36 -0.67
C ALA A 81 6.56 0.91 0.59
N LEU A 82 7.25 0.87 1.74
CA LEU A 82 6.77 1.44 3.00
C LEU A 82 6.54 2.95 2.89
N CYS A 83 7.50 3.68 2.32
CA CYS A 83 7.36 5.12 2.08
C CYS A 83 6.21 5.42 1.12
N GLY A 84 6.02 4.62 0.07
CA GLY A 84 4.91 4.73 -0.87
C GLY A 84 3.55 4.53 -0.18
N ALA A 85 3.42 3.46 0.60
CA ALA A 85 2.21 3.17 1.38
C ALA A 85 1.91 4.28 2.39
N LEU A 86 2.92 4.73 3.14
CA LEU A 86 2.79 5.83 4.11
C LEU A 86 2.30 7.11 3.43
N PHE A 87 2.97 7.52 2.35
CA PHE A 87 2.68 8.76 1.64
C PHE A 87 1.23 8.77 1.11
N ILE A 88 0.81 7.69 0.45
CA ILE A 88 -0.52 7.58 -0.16
C ILE A 88 -1.61 7.50 0.92
N THR A 89 -1.36 6.80 2.00
CA THR A 89 -2.28 6.74 3.15
C THR A 89 -2.45 8.12 3.79
N MET A 90 -1.35 8.85 4.01
CA MET A 90 -1.41 10.22 4.54
C MET A 90 -2.15 11.16 3.59
N ALA A 91 -1.86 11.11 2.29
CA ALA A 91 -2.54 11.90 1.27
C ALA A 91 -4.05 11.60 1.24
N GLY A 92 -4.44 10.32 1.32
CA GLY A 92 -5.83 9.89 1.41
C GLY A 92 -6.54 10.41 2.67
N ASN A 93 -5.84 10.45 3.81
CA ASN A 93 -6.37 11.02 5.04
C ASN A 93 -6.58 12.54 4.93
N VAL A 94 -5.61 13.27 4.36
CA VAL A 94 -5.76 14.71 4.08
C VAL A 94 -6.92 14.96 3.13
N ALA A 95 -7.02 14.21 2.03
CA ALA A 95 -8.11 14.34 1.07
C ALA A 95 -9.49 14.09 1.71
N ALA A 96 -9.59 13.09 2.60
CA ALA A 96 -10.82 12.82 3.34
C ALA A 96 -11.19 13.98 4.27
N LEU A 97 -10.22 14.58 4.97
CA LEU A 97 -10.44 15.73 5.84
C LEU A 97 -10.90 16.96 5.04
N VAL A 98 -10.23 17.25 3.93
CA VAL A 98 -10.61 18.35 3.02
C VAL A 98 -12.01 18.15 2.47
N ASN A 99 -12.39 16.92 2.11
CA ASN A 99 -13.74 16.62 1.64
C ASN A 99 -14.81 16.89 2.71
N TYR A 100 -14.52 16.65 4.00
CA TYR A 100 -15.42 17.05 5.09
C TYR A 100 -15.59 18.57 5.17
N MET A 101 -14.50 19.32 5.02
CA MET A 101 -14.53 20.78 5.05
C MET A 101 -15.32 21.36 3.88
N ILE A 102 -15.15 20.81 2.66
CA ILE A 102 -15.88 21.24 1.46
C ILE A 102 -17.39 20.98 1.61
N LYS A 103 -17.77 19.89 2.30
CA LYS A 103 -19.17 19.56 2.60
C LYS A 103 -19.78 20.41 3.72
N GLY A 104 -19.06 21.40 4.24
CA GLY A 104 -19.55 22.31 5.28
C GLY A 104 -19.65 21.66 6.67
N VAL A 105 -18.96 20.53 6.90
CA VAL A 105 -18.96 19.88 8.21
C VAL A 105 -18.06 20.67 9.16
N THR A 106 -18.61 21.11 10.28
CA THR A 106 -17.85 21.76 11.35
C THR A 106 -16.88 20.76 11.99
N LEU A 107 -15.58 21.06 11.91
CA LEU A 107 -14.53 20.24 12.53
C LEU A 107 -14.51 20.47 14.05
N THR A 108 -15.38 19.79 14.78
CA THR A 108 -15.32 19.76 16.25
C THR A 108 -14.11 18.95 16.72
N GLN A 109 -13.61 19.23 17.93
CA GLN A 109 -12.49 18.49 18.51
C GLN A 109 -12.78 16.97 18.59
N GLU A 110 -14.02 16.60 18.93
CA GLU A 110 -14.46 15.20 18.96
C GLU A 110 -14.43 14.53 17.58
N LEU A 111 -14.87 15.24 16.54
CA LEU A 111 -14.83 14.71 15.18
C LEU A 111 -13.38 14.52 14.71
N VAL A 112 -12.52 15.50 14.99
CA VAL A 112 -11.10 15.46 14.62
C VAL A 112 -10.38 14.32 15.35
N SER A 113 -10.64 14.13 16.65
CA SER A 113 -10.01 13.05 17.42
C SER A 113 -10.50 11.67 16.99
N ALA A 114 -11.81 11.50 16.75
CA ALA A 114 -12.37 10.25 16.22
C ALA A 114 -11.84 9.95 14.82
N PHE A 115 -11.74 10.98 13.96
CA PHE A 115 -11.16 10.85 12.62
C PHE A 115 -9.69 10.44 12.70
N ALA A 116 -8.88 11.13 13.52
CA ALA A 116 -7.47 10.83 13.68
C ALA A 116 -7.24 9.41 14.20
N LEU A 117 -8.04 8.97 15.18
CA LEU A 117 -7.95 7.61 15.72
C LEU A 117 -8.31 6.57 14.66
N TYR A 118 -9.47 6.72 14.03
CA TYR A 118 -9.95 5.77 13.02
C TYR A 118 -9.03 5.69 11.81
N ARG A 119 -8.64 6.84 11.24
CA ARG A 119 -7.73 6.91 10.11
C ARG A 119 -6.30 6.52 10.47
N GLY A 120 -5.88 6.80 11.70
CA GLY A 120 -4.59 6.38 12.24
C GLY A 120 -4.48 4.86 12.33
N VAL A 121 -5.46 4.21 12.95
CA VAL A 121 -5.52 2.73 13.04
C VAL A 121 -5.58 2.10 11.65
N LYS A 122 -6.39 2.66 10.75
CA LYS A 122 -6.43 2.18 9.36
C LYS A 122 -5.11 2.33 8.64
N GLY A 123 -4.45 3.47 8.80
CA GLY A 123 -3.14 3.70 8.22
C GLY A 123 -2.07 2.77 8.78
N LEU A 124 -2.12 2.44 10.07
CA LEU A 124 -1.26 1.41 10.66
C LEU A 124 -1.55 0.03 10.04
N GLY A 125 -2.82 -0.30 9.79
CA GLY A 125 -3.21 -1.52 9.07
C GLY A 125 -2.58 -1.60 7.68
N GLU A 126 -2.67 -0.54 6.90
CA GLU A 126 -2.03 -0.42 5.57
C GLU A 126 -0.50 -0.56 5.65
N LEU A 127 0.14 0.08 6.64
CA LEU A 127 1.58 -0.03 6.84
C LEU A 127 2.01 -1.44 7.22
N VAL A 128 1.26 -2.11 8.10
CA VAL A 128 1.53 -3.50 8.47
C VAL A 128 1.40 -4.41 7.25
N LEU A 129 0.37 -4.23 6.43
CA LEU A 129 0.18 -4.98 5.19
C LEU A 129 1.18 -4.64 4.09
N SER A 130 1.79 -3.45 4.14
CA SER A 130 2.80 -3.06 3.17
C SER A 130 4.09 -3.90 3.27
N ILE A 131 4.41 -4.44 4.45
CA ILE A 131 5.56 -5.33 4.65
C ILE A 131 5.40 -6.66 3.89
N PRO A 132 4.38 -7.51 4.16
CA PRO A 132 4.19 -8.76 3.42
C PRO A 132 3.92 -8.49 1.93
N THR A 133 3.25 -7.39 1.59
CA THR A 133 3.10 -6.96 0.20
C THR A 133 4.45 -6.71 -0.46
N ALA A 134 5.33 -5.91 0.15
CA ALA A 134 6.65 -5.63 -0.40
C ALA A 134 7.49 -6.89 -0.53
N VAL A 135 7.39 -7.84 0.41
CA VAL A 135 8.06 -9.13 0.31
C VAL A 135 7.53 -9.94 -0.88
N LEU A 136 6.21 -10.00 -1.07
CA LEU A 136 5.58 -10.65 -2.23
C LEU A 136 6.01 -9.99 -3.55
N LEU A 137 5.96 -8.66 -3.62
CA LEU A 137 6.38 -7.89 -4.79
C LEU A 137 7.85 -8.16 -5.11
N GLN A 138 8.74 -8.18 -4.12
CA GLN A 138 10.15 -8.51 -4.32
C GLN A 138 10.33 -9.97 -4.79
N GLY A 139 9.59 -10.92 -4.21
CA GLY A 139 9.69 -12.34 -4.54
C GLY A 139 9.21 -12.68 -5.95
N LEU A 140 8.23 -11.93 -6.47
CA LEU A 140 7.61 -12.15 -7.77
C LEU A 140 8.19 -11.24 -8.87
N ALA A 141 8.43 -9.96 -8.57
CA ALA A 141 8.87 -8.97 -9.55
C ALA A 141 10.40 -8.86 -9.66
N LEU A 142 11.16 -9.01 -8.56
CA LEU A 142 12.60 -8.74 -8.55
C LEU A 142 13.45 -10.02 -8.53
N SER A 143 14.59 -9.97 -9.20
CA SER A 143 15.66 -10.97 -9.17
C SER A 143 17.03 -10.31 -9.08
N ARG A 144 18.02 -11.08 -8.60
CA ARG A 144 19.43 -10.71 -8.80
C ARG A 144 19.85 -11.21 -10.18
N LYS A 145 20.66 -10.42 -10.89
CA LYS A 145 21.37 -10.89 -12.08
C LYS A 145 22.28 -12.04 -11.64
N SER A 146 22.06 -13.25 -12.12
CA SER A 146 23.08 -14.29 -12.05
C SER A 146 24.22 -13.84 -12.97
N ALA A 147 25.44 -13.79 -12.41
CA ALA A 147 26.64 -13.59 -13.21
C ALA A 147 26.77 -14.71 -14.25
#